data_AF-A0A5D0RNR8-F1
#
_entry.id   AF-A0A5D0RNR8-F1
#
_cell.length_a   1.000
_cell.length_b   1.000
_cell.length_c   1.000
_cell.angle_alpha   90.00
_cell.angle_beta   90.00
_cell.angle_gamma   90.00
#
_symmetry.space_group_name_H-M   'P 1'
#
loop_
_entity.id
_entity.type
_entity.pdbx_description
1 polymer ?
#
loop_
_entity_poly.entity_id
_entity_poly.type
_entity_poly.pdbx_seq_one_letter_code
_entity_poly.pdbx_strand_id
1 'polypeptide(L)'
;MMSASLEKGLNALREQIDAPVASFFTSCVSCGICAEACLFYQETGDPKYTPIHKLEPMRRIWSNEFTLLGRAKSMLGMGRKVTEQDLADWEELVYDSCTMCGRCTLVCPVGNDITMMIRKMREGMSASGNAPEELVAGAKRHWEKGSPMGDLLPALTAHVKNVEKSTGIQVNVDKKGVDYLVILSAQEVAVYNEVIEALARILDKAGVSWTFSSEAFEGTNVGIQIGSKDLAREFVSRTVNAAEKLKVKGVISPECGHAYQALRWEGPNLIGRTYPFEVVHVIELLDRLRADGRLKTKGMDHAKLTFHDPCQINRRGGINHEPRRLLNMVADNFTETEDAGTMNWCCGGGGGVGSNESATELRLQAFQRKKRQFEAVAPEKIVTMCAYCHHILEESLEHYDMDIEVQGLTELMAEYLEDA
;
A
#
# COMPACT_ATOMS: atom_id res chain seq x y z
N MET A 1 19.61 -3.22 -33.42
CA MET A 1 18.95 -1.89 -33.38
C MET A 1 18.13 -1.84 -32.11
N MET A 2 18.10 -0.72 -31.40
CA MET A 2 17.23 -0.58 -30.21
C MET A 2 15.78 -0.50 -30.67
N SER A 3 14.88 -1.25 -30.01
CA SER A 3 13.44 -1.12 -30.23
C SER A 3 12.94 0.21 -29.67
N ALA A 4 11.83 0.74 -30.21
CA ALA A 4 11.24 1.99 -29.73
C ALA A 4 10.76 1.88 -28.26
N SER A 5 10.30 0.69 -27.85
CA SER A 5 9.97 0.35 -26.46
C SER A 5 11.20 0.44 -25.55
N LEU A 6 12.31 -0.19 -25.95
CA LEU A 6 13.56 -0.14 -25.19
C LEU A 6 14.08 1.29 -25.07
N GLU A 7 14.10 2.06 -26.16
CA GLU A 7 14.57 3.45 -26.12
C GLU A 7 13.72 4.32 -25.16
N LYS A 8 12.39 4.18 -25.22
CA LYS A 8 11.47 4.90 -24.32
C LYS A 8 11.73 4.55 -22.85
N GLY A 9 11.88 3.27 -22.52
CA GLY A 9 12.16 2.84 -21.15
C GLY A 9 13.53 3.29 -20.64
N LEU A 10 14.57 3.21 -21.48
CA LEU A 10 15.90 3.70 -21.11
C LEU A 10 15.90 5.22 -20.87
N ASN A 11 15.16 5.98 -21.68
CA ASN A 11 15.00 7.42 -21.46
C ASN A 11 14.25 7.71 -20.17
N ALA A 12 13.15 7.00 -19.90
CA ALA A 12 12.44 7.11 -18.64
C ALA A 12 13.33 6.76 -17.44
N LEU A 13 14.14 5.70 -17.51
CA LEU A 13 15.11 5.36 -16.45
C LEU A 13 16.16 6.46 -16.25
N ARG A 14 16.70 7.04 -17.34
CA ARG A 14 17.65 8.17 -17.24
C ARG A 14 17.04 9.36 -16.52
N GLU A 15 15.80 9.71 -16.81
CA GLU A 15 15.07 10.79 -16.13
C GLU A 15 14.88 10.52 -14.63
N GLN A 16 14.82 9.25 -14.23
CA GLN A 16 14.74 8.89 -12.81
C GLN A 16 16.07 8.90 -12.05
N ILE A 17 17.21 8.88 -12.76
CA ILE A 17 18.54 8.99 -12.15
C ILE A 17 18.82 10.47 -11.83
N ASP A 18 18.05 10.97 -10.87
CA ASP A 18 18.20 12.30 -10.30
C ASP A 18 19.24 12.30 -9.17
N ALA A 19 19.46 13.47 -8.53
CA ALA A 19 20.45 13.62 -7.48
C ALA A 19 20.29 12.62 -6.31
N PRO A 20 19.08 12.37 -5.77
CA PRO A 20 18.85 11.30 -4.79
C PRO A 20 19.29 9.92 -5.28
N VAL A 21 18.84 9.49 -6.46
CA VAL A 21 19.17 8.14 -6.98
C VAL A 21 20.67 7.99 -7.23
N ALA A 22 21.31 8.98 -7.84
CA ALA A 22 22.76 8.99 -8.05
C ALA A 22 23.53 8.96 -6.72
N SER A 23 23.07 9.70 -5.71
CA SER A 23 23.64 9.70 -4.37
C SER A 23 23.52 8.32 -3.70
N PHE A 24 22.36 7.66 -3.80
CA PHE A 24 22.15 6.35 -3.21
C PHE A 24 23.02 5.26 -3.85
N PHE A 25 23.17 5.27 -5.18
CA PHE A 25 24.10 4.34 -5.84
C PHE A 25 25.55 4.61 -5.46
N THR A 26 25.93 5.88 -5.30
CA THR A 26 27.29 6.26 -4.88
C THR A 26 27.58 5.86 -3.43
N SER A 27 26.59 6.00 -2.54
CA SER A 27 26.74 5.79 -1.10
C SER A 27 26.64 4.33 -0.69
N CYS A 28 26.16 3.44 -1.57
CA CYS A 28 26.00 2.02 -1.27
C CYS A 28 27.35 1.35 -0.97
N VAL A 29 27.52 0.87 0.27
CA VAL A 29 28.73 0.15 0.72
C VAL A 29 28.66 -1.37 0.51
N SER A 30 27.62 -1.87 -0.16
CA SER A 30 27.44 -3.32 -0.45
C SER A 30 27.50 -4.23 0.79
N CYS A 31 27.02 -3.74 1.95
CA CYS A 31 27.09 -4.47 3.23
C CYS A 31 26.11 -5.65 3.36
N GLY A 32 25.10 -5.75 2.49
CA GLY A 32 24.13 -6.86 2.52
C GLY A 32 23.00 -6.74 3.56
N ILE A 33 22.99 -5.74 4.45
CA ILE A 33 21.94 -5.60 5.50
C ILE A 33 20.52 -5.50 4.89
N CYS A 34 20.38 -4.87 3.72
CA CYS A 34 19.10 -4.83 3.02
C CYS A 34 18.61 -6.21 2.57
N ALA A 35 19.51 -7.16 2.29
CA ALA A 35 19.17 -8.54 1.96
C ALA A 35 18.54 -9.24 3.17
N GLU A 36 19.16 -9.11 4.36
CA GLU A 36 18.61 -9.64 5.62
C GLU A 36 17.24 -9.07 5.97
N ALA A 37 16.91 -7.87 5.46
CA ALA A 37 15.58 -7.28 5.63
C ALA A 37 14.56 -7.63 4.54
N CYS A 38 14.95 -8.31 3.48
CA CYS A 38 14.08 -8.66 2.37
C CYS A 38 13.39 -9.99 2.62
N LEU A 39 12.07 -9.97 2.74
CA LEU A 39 11.24 -11.15 2.95
C LEU A 39 11.53 -12.25 1.90
N PHE A 40 11.54 -11.87 0.62
CA PHE A 40 11.75 -12.80 -0.48
C PHE A 40 13.14 -13.45 -0.45
N TYR A 41 14.19 -12.69 -0.18
CA TYR A 41 15.53 -13.26 -0.05
C TYR A 41 15.63 -14.21 1.16
N GLN A 42 15.08 -13.81 2.30
CA GLN A 42 15.14 -14.60 3.53
C GLN A 42 14.43 -15.95 3.43
N GLU A 43 13.31 -16.02 2.72
CA GLU A 43 12.54 -17.28 2.59
C GLU A 43 12.98 -18.14 1.39
N THR A 44 13.69 -17.57 0.42
CA THR A 44 14.18 -18.32 -0.76
C THR A 44 15.66 -18.70 -0.66
N GLY A 45 16.47 -17.89 0.02
CA GLY A 45 17.93 -17.97 0.01
C GLY A 45 18.57 -17.56 -1.32
N ASP A 46 17.78 -17.18 -2.35
CA ASP A 46 18.31 -16.88 -3.69
C ASP A 46 18.78 -15.41 -3.77
N PRO A 47 20.09 -15.16 -4.01
CA PRO A 47 20.66 -13.82 -4.10
C PRO A 47 20.01 -12.90 -5.14
N LYS A 48 19.32 -13.45 -6.16
CA LYS A 48 18.62 -12.63 -7.17
C LYS A 48 17.52 -11.76 -6.53
N TYR A 49 16.93 -12.20 -5.42
CA TYR A 49 15.86 -11.47 -4.73
C TYR A 49 16.37 -10.41 -3.73
N THR A 50 17.69 -10.19 -3.65
CA THR A 50 18.23 -9.13 -2.80
C THR A 50 17.81 -7.73 -3.31
N PRO A 51 17.51 -6.76 -2.42
CA PRO A 51 16.93 -5.49 -2.86
C PRO A 51 17.80 -4.68 -3.81
N ILE A 52 19.13 -4.73 -3.66
CA ILE A 52 20.03 -3.99 -4.55
C ILE A 52 20.14 -4.65 -5.93
N HIS A 53 20.04 -5.98 -6.03
CA HIS A 53 20.07 -6.67 -7.32
C HIS A 53 18.88 -6.31 -8.21
N LYS A 54 17.71 -6.05 -7.61
CA LYS A 54 16.50 -5.58 -8.30
C LYS A 54 16.69 -4.24 -9.03
N LEU A 55 17.70 -3.45 -8.63
CA LEU A 55 18.03 -2.15 -9.21
C LEU A 55 19.16 -2.22 -10.24
N GLU A 56 19.65 -3.41 -10.56
CA GLU A 56 20.83 -3.59 -11.39
C GLU A 56 20.74 -2.93 -12.79
N PRO A 57 19.63 -2.99 -13.54
CA PRO A 57 19.52 -2.27 -14.81
C PRO A 57 19.69 -0.75 -14.64
N MET A 58 19.02 -0.16 -13.65
CA MET A 58 19.17 1.26 -13.34
C MET A 58 20.60 1.60 -12.89
N ARG A 59 21.22 0.75 -12.07
CA ARG A 59 22.61 0.90 -11.62
C ARG A 59 23.60 0.85 -12.77
N ARG A 60 23.38 -0.01 -13.78
CA ARG A 60 24.21 -0.08 -15.00
C ARG A 60 24.13 1.20 -15.81
N ILE A 61 22.92 1.75 -16.00
CA ILE A 61 22.72 3.05 -16.67
C ILE A 61 23.45 4.15 -15.90
N TRP A 62 23.22 4.25 -14.58
CA TRP A 62 23.92 5.21 -13.73
C TRP A 62 25.44 5.09 -13.84
N SER A 63 25.99 3.87 -13.69
CA SER A 63 27.42 3.63 -13.79
C SER A 63 27.96 4.07 -15.15
N ASN A 64 27.37 3.60 -16.25
CA ASN A 64 27.86 3.86 -17.60
C ASN A 64 27.73 5.32 -18.04
N GLU A 65 26.69 6.03 -17.57
CA GLU A 65 26.31 7.33 -18.12
C GLU A 65 26.46 8.50 -17.14
N PHE A 66 26.63 8.27 -15.83
CA PHE A 66 26.68 9.34 -14.83
C PHE A 66 27.98 9.34 -14.02
N THR A 67 28.82 8.31 -14.12
CA THR A 67 30.14 8.27 -13.45
C THR A 67 31.28 8.52 -14.43
N LEU A 68 32.35 9.17 -13.96
CA LEU A 68 33.52 9.47 -14.80
C LEU A 68 34.17 8.19 -15.35
N LEU A 69 34.46 7.23 -14.47
CA LEU A 69 35.10 5.97 -14.84
C LEU A 69 34.19 5.10 -15.72
N GLY A 70 32.89 5.07 -15.44
CA GLY A 70 31.95 4.29 -16.23
C GLY A 70 31.72 4.86 -17.62
N ARG A 71 31.69 6.20 -17.78
CA ARG A 71 31.68 6.86 -19.10
C ARG A 71 32.91 6.48 -19.92
N ALA A 72 34.10 6.54 -19.31
CA ALA A 72 35.34 6.15 -19.99
C ALA A 72 35.33 4.68 -20.43
N LYS A 73 34.91 3.76 -19.54
CA LYS A 73 34.75 2.33 -19.87
C LYS A 73 33.74 2.10 -20.99
N SER A 74 32.62 2.82 -20.97
CA SER A 74 31.56 2.73 -21.98
C SER A 74 32.05 3.19 -23.36
N MET A 75 32.82 4.29 -23.43
CA MET A 75 33.45 4.77 -24.67
C MET A 75 34.43 3.76 -25.28
N LEU A 76 35.11 2.97 -24.43
CA LEU A 76 36.01 1.89 -24.84
C LEU A 76 35.29 0.58 -25.16
N GLY A 77 33.95 0.55 -25.20
CA GLY A 77 33.16 -0.65 -25.48
C GLY A 77 33.10 -1.66 -24.32
N MET A 78 33.60 -1.32 -23.13
CA MET A 78 33.60 -2.18 -21.94
C MET A 78 32.39 -1.95 -21.02
N GLY A 79 31.48 -1.04 -21.37
CA GLY A 79 30.25 -0.79 -20.61
C GLY A 79 29.21 -1.88 -20.85
N ARG A 80 28.65 -2.45 -19.77
CA ARG A 80 27.53 -3.41 -19.87
C ARG A 80 26.23 -2.65 -20.10
N LYS A 81 25.76 -2.61 -21.35
CA LYS A 81 24.50 -1.96 -21.74
C LYS A 81 23.31 -2.75 -21.20
N VAL A 82 22.20 -2.05 -20.95
CA VAL A 82 20.90 -2.66 -20.65
C VAL A 82 20.24 -3.02 -21.98
N THR A 83 19.79 -4.26 -22.08
CA THR A 83 19.11 -4.82 -23.26
C THR A 83 17.62 -5.01 -22.99
N GLU A 84 16.85 -5.32 -24.04
CA GLU A 84 15.44 -5.68 -23.92
C GLU A 84 15.26 -6.94 -23.06
N GLN A 85 16.13 -7.94 -23.25
CA GLN A 85 16.14 -9.14 -22.41
C GLN A 85 16.45 -8.82 -20.95
N ASP A 86 17.39 -7.91 -20.65
CA ASP A 86 17.65 -7.51 -19.26
C ASP A 86 16.41 -6.88 -18.60
N LEU A 87 15.55 -6.18 -19.33
CA LEU A 87 14.32 -5.62 -18.75
C LEU A 87 13.29 -6.71 -18.53
N ALA A 88 13.08 -7.60 -19.52
CA ALA A 88 12.17 -8.73 -19.39
C ALA A 88 12.55 -9.64 -18.20
N ASP A 89 13.84 -9.97 -18.07
CA ASP A 89 14.36 -10.79 -16.96
C ASP A 89 14.21 -10.11 -15.59
N TRP A 90 14.10 -8.77 -15.55
CA TRP A 90 13.94 -8.02 -14.30
C TRP A 90 12.48 -7.77 -13.91
N GLU A 91 11.51 -8.15 -14.75
CA GLU A 91 10.08 -8.00 -14.43
C GLU A 91 9.72 -8.75 -13.14
N GLU A 92 10.05 -10.04 -13.04
CA GLU A 92 9.87 -10.86 -11.83
C GLU A 92 10.51 -10.20 -10.60
N LEU A 93 11.75 -9.71 -10.76
CA LEU A 93 12.51 -9.13 -9.67
C LEU A 93 11.90 -7.84 -9.15
N VAL A 94 11.33 -7.02 -10.03
CA VAL A 94 10.80 -5.71 -9.69
C VAL A 94 9.33 -5.77 -9.29
N TYR A 95 8.53 -6.66 -9.90
CA TYR A 95 7.08 -6.74 -9.70
C TYR A 95 6.64 -7.90 -8.82
N ASP A 96 7.22 -9.09 -8.96
CA ASP A 96 6.74 -10.30 -8.25
C ASP A 96 7.44 -10.51 -6.91
N SER A 97 8.70 -10.06 -6.80
CA SER A 97 9.50 -10.22 -5.59
C SER A 97 9.68 -8.94 -4.78
N CYS A 98 8.93 -7.86 -5.05
CA CYS A 98 9.09 -6.61 -4.31
C CYS A 98 7.74 -5.96 -3.98
N THR A 99 7.37 -6.02 -2.71
CA THR A 99 6.12 -5.43 -2.22
C THR A 99 6.20 -3.93 -1.92
N MET A 100 7.36 -3.30 -2.19
CA MET A 100 7.66 -1.92 -1.80
C MET A 100 7.44 -1.64 -0.30
N CYS A 101 7.65 -2.66 0.56
CA CYS A 101 7.31 -2.58 1.98
C CYS A 101 8.22 -1.67 2.82
N GLY A 102 9.36 -1.22 2.29
CA GLY A 102 10.25 -0.29 3.02
C GLY A 102 11.17 -0.90 4.07
N ARG A 103 11.08 -2.21 4.37
CA ARG A 103 11.92 -2.81 5.43
C ARG A 103 13.42 -2.70 5.10
N CYS A 104 13.79 -2.88 3.84
CA CYS A 104 15.17 -2.72 3.36
C CYS A 104 15.67 -1.26 3.38
N THR A 105 14.78 -0.29 3.14
CA THR A 105 15.10 1.14 3.26
C THR A 105 15.43 1.49 4.71
N LEU A 106 14.59 1.02 5.65
CA LEU A 106 14.71 1.39 7.07
C LEU A 106 16.01 0.89 7.73
N VAL A 107 16.52 -0.26 7.30
CA VAL A 107 17.76 -0.84 7.86
C VAL A 107 19.03 -0.36 7.15
N CYS A 108 18.93 0.48 6.12
CA CYS A 108 20.12 0.89 5.37
C CYS A 108 21.01 1.82 6.21
N PRO A 109 22.26 1.44 6.53
CA PRO A 109 23.11 2.23 7.42
C PRO A 109 23.56 3.57 6.83
N VAL A 110 23.45 3.72 5.50
CA VAL A 110 23.79 4.95 4.77
C VAL A 110 22.55 5.72 4.31
N GLY A 111 21.35 5.32 4.74
CA GLY A 111 20.11 6.04 4.47
C GLY A 111 19.60 5.95 3.03
N ASN A 112 19.98 4.91 2.27
CA ASN A 112 19.47 4.74 0.91
C ASN A 112 17.98 4.37 0.92
N ASP A 113 17.15 5.15 0.23
CA ASP A 113 15.75 4.77 0.00
C ASP A 113 15.63 3.82 -1.19
N ILE A 114 15.84 2.54 -0.91
CA ILE A 114 15.73 1.45 -1.89
C ILE A 114 14.31 1.35 -2.44
N THR A 115 13.29 1.61 -1.62
CA THR A 115 11.89 1.54 -2.05
C THR A 115 11.57 2.63 -3.06
N MET A 116 12.05 3.86 -2.84
CA MET A 116 11.93 4.94 -3.83
C MET A 116 12.66 4.60 -5.14
N MET A 117 13.86 4.01 -5.06
CA MET A 117 14.57 3.54 -6.26
C MET A 117 13.80 2.45 -7.00
N ILE A 118 13.14 1.51 -6.30
CA ILE A 118 12.30 0.48 -6.93
C ILE A 118 11.08 1.11 -7.62
N ARG A 119 10.40 2.05 -6.96
CA ARG A 119 9.27 2.78 -7.56
C ARG A 119 9.70 3.47 -8.86
N LYS A 120 10.87 4.11 -8.86
CA LYS A 120 11.47 4.73 -10.05
C LYS A 120 11.90 3.72 -11.12
N MET A 121 12.41 2.55 -10.71
CA MET A 121 12.73 1.46 -11.63
C MET A 121 11.47 0.99 -12.36
N ARG A 122 10.35 0.84 -11.63
CA ARG A 122 9.04 0.51 -12.21
C ARG A 122 8.54 1.54 -13.21
N GLU A 123 8.85 2.82 -13.02
CA GLU A 123 8.51 3.84 -14.02
C GLU A 123 9.24 3.66 -15.34
N GLY A 124 10.50 3.24 -15.28
CA GLY A 124 11.25 2.81 -16.46
C GLY A 124 10.67 1.56 -17.12
N MET A 125 10.35 0.55 -16.30
CA MET A 125 9.78 -0.74 -16.75
C MET A 125 8.40 -0.57 -17.41
N SER A 126 7.52 0.23 -16.81
CA SER A 126 6.22 0.56 -17.38
C SER A 126 6.38 1.31 -18.70
N ALA A 127 7.31 2.26 -18.77
CA ALA A 127 7.59 3.01 -20.01
C ALA A 127 8.17 2.12 -21.13
N SER A 128 8.92 1.06 -20.82
CA SER A 128 9.38 0.06 -21.80
C SER A 128 8.34 -1.02 -22.13
N GLY A 129 7.17 -1.02 -21.49
CA GLY A 129 6.17 -2.07 -21.67
C GLY A 129 6.52 -3.41 -20.99
N ASN A 130 7.40 -3.40 -19.98
CA ASN A 130 7.76 -4.56 -19.15
C ASN A 130 7.06 -4.48 -17.78
N ALA A 131 5.79 -4.07 -17.79
CA ALA A 131 4.94 -4.13 -16.61
C ALA A 131 4.00 -5.33 -16.76
N PRO A 132 3.70 -6.07 -15.68
CA PRO A 132 2.84 -7.25 -15.72
C PRO A 132 1.48 -6.96 -16.34
N GLU A 133 0.99 -7.90 -17.16
CA GLU A 133 -0.25 -7.75 -17.92
C GLU A 133 -1.46 -7.50 -17.00
N GLU A 134 -1.50 -8.13 -15.83
CA GLU A 134 -2.57 -8.00 -14.84
C GLU A 134 -2.61 -6.59 -14.25
N LEU A 135 -1.45 -5.99 -13.96
CA LEU A 135 -1.36 -4.61 -13.49
C LEU A 135 -1.73 -3.62 -14.59
N VAL A 136 -1.31 -3.86 -15.84
CA VAL A 136 -1.72 -3.06 -17.00
C VAL A 136 -3.24 -3.11 -17.16
N ALA A 137 -3.83 -4.31 -17.09
CA ALA A 137 -5.27 -4.50 -17.19
C ALA A 137 -6.02 -3.83 -16.04
N GLY A 138 -5.52 -3.97 -14.81
CA GLY A 138 -6.06 -3.30 -13.62
C GLY A 138 -6.01 -1.77 -13.73
N ALA A 139 -4.89 -1.23 -14.24
CA ALA A 139 -4.74 0.21 -14.46
C ALA A 139 -5.71 0.74 -15.53
N LYS A 140 -5.91 -0.03 -16.61
CA LYS A 140 -6.89 0.30 -17.66
C LYS A 140 -8.32 0.30 -17.12
N ARG A 141 -8.71 -0.76 -16.38
CA ARG A 141 -10.03 -0.81 -15.72
C ARG A 141 -10.24 0.37 -14.78
N HIS A 142 -9.23 0.69 -13.98
CA HIS A 142 -9.29 1.81 -13.04
C HIS A 142 -9.47 3.16 -13.75
N TRP A 143 -8.77 3.38 -14.87
CA TRP A 143 -8.96 4.57 -15.70
C TRP A 143 -10.38 4.67 -16.26
N GLU A 144 -10.88 3.59 -16.86
CA GLU A 144 -12.15 3.56 -17.62
C GLU A 144 -13.41 3.46 -16.74
N LYS A 145 -13.31 2.78 -15.59
CA LYS A 145 -14.45 2.41 -14.73
C LYS A 145 -14.41 2.99 -13.32
N GLY A 146 -13.30 3.63 -12.94
CA GLY A 146 -13.17 4.28 -11.63
C GLY A 146 -12.61 3.39 -10.52
N SER A 147 -12.46 2.07 -10.73
CA SER A 147 -11.74 1.18 -9.80
C SER A 147 -10.99 0.05 -10.55
N PRO A 148 -9.87 -0.48 -10.00
CA PRO A 148 -9.20 -1.65 -10.58
C PRO A 148 -10.08 -2.91 -10.66
N MET A 149 -11.16 -2.97 -9.87
CA MET A 149 -12.14 -4.07 -9.87
C MET A 149 -13.38 -3.78 -10.75
N GLY A 150 -13.38 -2.69 -11.53
CA GLY A 150 -14.48 -2.32 -12.42
C GLY A 150 -15.31 -1.16 -11.89
N ASP A 151 -16.59 -1.11 -12.25
CA ASP A 151 -17.52 -0.08 -11.77
C ASP A 151 -18.17 -0.54 -10.47
N LEU A 152 -17.74 0.07 -9.36
CA LEU A 152 -18.19 -0.27 -8.02
C LEU A 152 -19.27 0.69 -7.49
N LEU A 153 -19.67 1.71 -8.25
CA LEU A 153 -20.69 2.66 -7.82
C LEU A 153 -22.06 2.00 -7.54
N PRO A 154 -22.52 1.02 -8.34
CA PRO A 154 -23.75 0.29 -8.05
C PRO A 154 -23.68 -0.49 -6.73
N ALA A 155 -22.54 -1.13 -6.46
CA ALA A 155 -22.30 -1.84 -5.21
C ALA A 155 -22.32 -0.88 -4.03
N LEU A 156 -21.53 0.21 -4.07
CA LEU A 156 -21.52 1.24 -3.04
C LEU A 156 -22.93 1.79 -2.77
N THR A 157 -23.70 2.07 -3.82
CA THR A 157 -25.08 2.55 -3.69
C THR A 157 -25.99 1.54 -2.97
N ALA A 158 -25.81 0.24 -3.24
CA ALA A 158 -26.55 -0.80 -2.54
C ALA A 158 -26.13 -0.91 -1.07
N HIS A 159 -24.84 -0.88 -0.77
CA HIS A 159 -24.33 -0.91 0.62
C HIS A 159 -24.84 0.30 1.41
N VAL A 160 -24.79 1.51 0.83
CA VAL A 160 -25.35 2.73 1.44
C VAL A 160 -26.83 2.53 1.83
N LYS A 161 -27.66 2.05 0.91
CA LYS A 161 -29.08 1.80 1.19
C LYS A 161 -29.29 0.74 2.27
N ASN A 162 -28.44 -0.29 2.29
CA ASN A 162 -28.51 -1.34 3.29
C ASN A 162 -28.16 -0.79 4.68
N VAL A 163 -27.09 0.01 4.80
CA VAL A 163 -26.69 0.67 6.05
C VAL A 163 -27.78 1.60 6.56
N GLU A 164 -28.36 2.44 5.69
CA GLU A 164 -29.47 3.33 6.08
C GLU A 164 -30.68 2.54 6.59
N LYS A 165 -30.95 1.37 6.00
CA LYS A 165 -32.06 0.49 6.39
C LYS A 165 -31.77 -0.30 7.68
N SER A 166 -30.55 -0.82 7.87
CA SER A 166 -30.18 -1.64 9.03
C SER A 166 -29.99 -0.81 10.29
N THR A 167 -29.40 0.38 10.14
CA THR A 167 -29.01 1.23 11.28
C THR A 167 -29.94 2.42 11.52
N GLY A 168 -30.67 2.86 10.49
CA GLY A 168 -31.42 4.12 10.52
C GLY A 168 -30.54 5.38 10.38
N ILE A 169 -29.22 5.23 10.24
CA ILE A 169 -28.26 6.32 10.08
C ILE A 169 -28.26 6.76 8.62
N GLN A 170 -28.48 8.05 8.37
CA GLN A 170 -28.42 8.60 7.01
C GLN A 170 -26.97 8.71 6.52
N VAL A 171 -26.68 8.13 5.34
CA VAL A 171 -25.35 8.19 4.73
C VAL A 171 -25.36 9.22 3.60
N ASN A 172 -24.58 10.30 3.77
CA ASN A 172 -24.61 11.39 2.80
C ASN A 172 -23.75 11.07 1.56
N VAL A 173 -24.29 11.34 0.37
CA VAL A 173 -23.54 11.31 -0.90
C VAL A 173 -23.54 12.71 -1.51
N ASP A 174 -22.35 13.19 -1.90
CA ASP A 174 -22.09 14.52 -2.47
C ASP A 174 -22.57 15.71 -1.62
N LYS A 175 -22.64 15.55 -0.30
CA LYS A 175 -23.04 16.62 0.60
C LYS A 175 -21.90 17.59 0.83
N LYS A 176 -22.15 18.87 0.56
CA LYS A 176 -21.15 19.93 0.66
C LYS A 176 -20.98 20.43 2.10
N GLY A 177 -19.77 20.86 2.44
CA GLY A 177 -19.46 21.55 3.70
C GLY A 177 -19.53 20.65 4.95
N VAL A 178 -19.39 19.34 4.78
CA VAL A 178 -19.24 18.38 5.88
C VAL A 178 -17.78 18.32 6.34
N ASP A 179 -17.51 17.67 7.47
CA ASP A 179 -16.16 17.57 8.02
C ASP A 179 -15.26 16.74 7.12
N TYR A 180 -15.72 15.55 6.68
CA TYR A 180 -14.89 14.62 5.91
C TYR A 180 -15.53 14.08 4.63
N LEU A 181 -14.72 13.98 3.58
CA LEU A 181 -14.94 13.04 2.48
C LEU A 181 -14.34 11.69 2.88
N VAL A 182 -15.13 10.62 2.84
CA VAL A 182 -14.63 9.25 3.05
C VAL A 182 -14.25 8.65 1.71
N ILE A 183 -13.04 8.10 1.65
CA ILE A 183 -12.51 7.33 0.53
C ILE A 183 -12.44 5.86 0.97
N LEU A 184 -12.83 4.96 0.08
CA LEU A 184 -12.79 3.51 0.23
C LEU A 184 -11.75 2.93 -0.74
N SER A 185 -11.28 1.73 -0.46
CA SER A 185 -10.56 0.90 -1.42
C SER A 185 -11.52 -0.02 -2.17
N ALA A 186 -11.07 -0.50 -3.33
CA ALA A 186 -11.81 -1.48 -4.12
C ALA A 186 -12.25 -2.69 -3.29
N GLN A 187 -11.36 -3.17 -2.40
CA GLN A 187 -11.64 -4.32 -1.54
C GLN A 187 -12.69 -4.03 -0.47
N GLU A 188 -12.69 -2.83 0.11
CA GLU A 188 -13.73 -2.43 1.08
C GLU A 188 -15.10 -2.24 0.43
N VAL A 189 -15.18 -1.99 -0.89
CA VAL A 189 -16.47 -1.93 -1.57
C VAL A 189 -16.90 -3.31 -2.07
N ALA A 190 -15.97 -4.13 -2.55
CA ALA A 190 -16.29 -5.39 -3.21
C ALA A 190 -16.36 -6.60 -2.26
N VAL A 191 -15.58 -6.60 -1.18
CA VAL A 191 -15.39 -7.75 -0.29
C VAL A 191 -15.71 -7.37 1.15
N TYR A 192 -14.96 -6.45 1.74
CA TYR A 192 -15.05 -6.06 3.16
C TYR A 192 -15.95 -4.82 3.34
N ASN A 193 -17.21 -4.98 2.94
CA ASN A 193 -18.21 -3.90 2.87
C ASN A 193 -18.79 -3.51 4.24
N GLU A 194 -18.58 -4.36 5.24
CA GLU A 194 -18.95 -4.18 6.65
C GLU A 194 -18.31 -2.91 7.25
N VAL A 195 -17.13 -2.53 6.75
CA VAL A 195 -16.46 -1.28 7.13
C VAL A 195 -17.33 -0.03 6.88
N ILE A 196 -18.22 -0.06 5.87
CA ILE A 196 -19.10 1.07 5.56
C ILE A 196 -20.12 1.28 6.68
N GLU A 197 -20.70 0.19 7.20
CA GLU A 197 -21.61 0.25 8.36
C GLU A 197 -20.85 0.66 9.62
N ALA A 198 -19.65 0.09 9.84
CA ALA A 198 -18.79 0.42 10.96
C ALA A 198 -18.47 1.92 11.01
N LEU A 199 -18.06 2.50 9.88
CA LEU A 199 -17.81 3.94 9.75
C LEU A 199 -19.06 4.77 9.99
N ALA A 200 -20.21 4.36 9.45
CA ALA A 200 -21.47 5.08 9.65
C ALA A 200 -21.84 5.16 11.15
N ARG A 201 -21.78 4.01 11.85
CA ARG A 201 -22.06 3.92 13.30
C ARG A 201 -21.09 4.75 14.12
N ILE A 202 -19.79 4.62 13.86
CA ILE A 202 -18.76 5.33 14.63
C ILE A 202 -18.85 6.85 14.41
N LEU A 203 -18.96 7.30 13.16
CA LEU A 203 -18.96 8.73 12.85
C LEU A 203 -20.26 9.42 13.29
N ASP A 204 -21.41 8.74 13.19
CA ASP A 204 -22.69 9.24 13.72
C ASP A 204 -22.63 9.41 15.24
N LYS A 205 -22.19 8.37 15.96
CA LYS A 205 -22.02 8.42 17.43
C LYS A 205 -21.05 9.50 17.87
N ALA A 206 -19.96 9.68 17.12
CA ALA A 206 -18.99 10.72 17.39
C ALA A 206 -19.51 12.13 17.04
N GLY A 207 -20.61 12.27 16.28
CA GLY A 207 -21.11 13.56 15.78
C GLY A 207 -20.18 14.19 14.74
N VAL A 208 -19.54 13.36 13.90
CA VAL A 208 -18.69 13.80 12.79
C VAL A 208 -19.53 13.80 11.52
N SER A 209 -19.63 14.93 10.83
CA SER A 209 -20.35 14.98 9.56
C SER A 209 -19.47 14.50 8.41
N TRP A 210 -19.99 13.62 7.56
CA TRP A 210 -19.21 13.01 6.50
C TRP A 210 -20.05 12.72 5.25
N THR A 211 -19.37 12.46 4.14
CA THR A 211 -20.00 12.11 2.85
C THR A 211 -19.11 11.19 2.01
N PHE A 212 -19.72 10.37 1.15
CA PHE A 212 -19.06 9.80 -0.03
C PHE A 212 -19.16 10.75 -1.23
N SER A 213 -18.29 10.58 -2.21
CA SER A 213 -18.45 11.19 -3.53
C SER A 213 -18.96 10.17 -4.54
N SER A 214 -19.96 10.53 -5.34
CA SER A 214 -20.40 9.69 -6.47
C SER A 214 -19.39 9.64 -7.63
N GLU A 215 -18.43 10.58 -7.66
CA GLU A 215 -17.43 10.71 -8.73
C GLU A 215 -16.05 10.15 -8.32
N ALA A 216 -15.73 10.11 -7.02
CA ALA A 216 -14.41 9.70 -6.53
C ALA A 216 -14.46 9.13 -5.10
N PHE A 217 -15.00 7.92 -4.96
CA PHE A 217 -14.97 7.17 -3.70
C PHE A 217 -13.80 6.18 -3.60
N GLU A 218 -13.12 5.85 -4.72
CA GLU A 218 -12.00 4.91 -4.76
C GLU A 218 -10.66 5.59 -4.47
N GLY A 219 -9.87 5.02 -3.56
CA GLY A 219 -8.56 5.52 -3.14
C GLY A 219 -7.36 4.72 -3.65
N THR A 220 -7.57 3.52 -4.21
CA THR A 220 -6.48 2.68 -4.73
C THR A 220 -5.72 3.43 -5.82
N ASN A 221 -4.39 3.33 -5.84
CA ASN A 221 -3.58 3.95 -6.88
C ASN A 221 -2.71 2.93 -7.61
N VAL A 222 -3.30 2.29 -8.62
CA VAL A 222 -2.57 1.33 -9.48
C VAL A 222 -1.46 2.01 -10.28
N GLY A 223 -1.57 3.32 -10.54
CA GLY A 223 -0.52 4.10 -11.20
C GLY A 223 0.82 4.01 -10.45
N ILE A 224 0.82 4.11 -9.12
CA ILE A 224 2.04 3.92 -8.32
C ILE A 224 2.54 2.48 -8.38
N GLN A 225 1.64 1.50 -8.32
CA GLN A 225 2.00 0.08 -8.32
C GLN A 225 2.67 -0.32 -9.65
N ILE A 226 2.08 0.09 -10.77
CA ILE A 226 2.59 -0.22 -12.11
C ILE A 226 3.81 0.63 -12.48
N GLY A 227 3.96 1.83 -11.90
CA GLY A 227 5.01 2.79 -12.27
C GLY A 227 4.57 3.79 -13.34
N SER A 228 3.32 4.20 -13.39
CA SER A 228 2.86 5.26 -14.29
C SER A 228 2.57 6.54 -13.50
N LYS A 229 3.46 7.55 -13.64
CA LYS A 229 3.28 8.87 -12.99
C LYS A 229 1.98 9.55 -13.42
N ASP A 230 1.60 9.43 -14.68
CA ASP A 230 0.44 10.12 -15.22
C ASP A 230 -0.87 9.50 -14.70
N LEU A 231 -0.95 8.17 -14.67
CA LEU A 231 -2.07 7.49 -14.03
C LEU A 231 -2.11 7.75 -12.52
N ALA A 232 -0.95 7.74 -11.86
CA ALA A 232 -0.87 8.03 -10.44
C ALA A 232 -1.39 9.43 -10.10
N ARG A 233 -1.00 10.43 -10.91
CA ARG A 233 -1.47 11.81 -10.80
C ARG A 233 -2.97 11.91 -11.07
N GLU A 234 -3.47 11.26 -12.12
CA GLU A 234 -4.90 11.26 -12.43
C GLU A 234 -5.72 10.77 -11.23
N PHE A 235 -5.40 9.59 -10.70
CA PHE A 235 -6.22 8.96 -9.66
C PHE A 235 -6.26 9.79 -8.38
N VAL A 236 -5.12 10.35 -7.94
CA VAL A 236 -5.09 11.31 -6.83
C VAL A 236 -5.91 12.57 -7.16
N SER A 237 -5.80 13.08 -8.39
CA SER A 237 -6.51 14.31 -8.78
C SER A 237 -8.01 14.14 -8.72
N ARG A 238 -8.56 12.97 -9.03
CA ARG A 238 -10.01 12.68 -8.90
C ARG A 238 -10.48 12.90 -7.46
N THR A 239 -9.78 12.32 -6.47
CA THR A 239 -10.09 12.50 -5.04
C THR A 239 -9.94 13.96 -4.61
N VAL A 240 -8.85 14.63 -5.01
CA VAL A 240 -8.59 16.03 -4.64
C VAL A 240 -9.67 16.96 -5.21
N ASN A 241 -10.03 16.78 -6.48
CA ASN A 241 -11.07 17.57 -7.13
C ASN A 241 -12.43 17.37 -6.48
N ALA A 242 -12.78 16.13 -6.10
CA ALA A 242 -14.01 15.84 -5.38
C ALA A 242 -14.03 16.51 -4.00
N ALA A 243 -12.94 16.41 -3.23
CA ALA A 243 -12.81 17.06 -1.92
C ALA A 243 -12.98 18.59 -2.02
N GLU A 244 -12.35 19.23 -3.01
CA GLU A 244 -12.47 20.69 -3.24
C GLU A 244 -13.89 21.08 -3.70
N LYS A 245 -14.50 20.32 -4.61
CA LYS A 245 -15.87 20.53 -5.09
C LYS A 245 -16.89 20.43 -3.95
N LEU A 246 -16.68 19.48 -3.04
CA LEU A 246 -17.52 19.23 -1.87
C LEU A 246 -17.21 20.17 -0.71
N LYS A 247 -16.09 20.91 -0.74
CA LYS A 247 -15.67 21.85 0.30
C LYS A 247 -15.58 21.18 1.68
N VAL A 248 -15.04 19.96 1.72
CA VAL A 248 -14.81 19.23 2.97
C VAL A 248 -13.61 19.79 3.73
N LYS A 249 -13.56 19.61 5.05
CA LYS A 249 -12.42 20.05 5.88
C LYS A 249 -11.25 19.06 5.80
N GLY A 250 -11.55 17.78 5.63
CA GLY A 250 -10.57 16.70 5.51
C GLY A 250 -11.02 15.56 4.61
N VAL A 251 -10.09 14.67 4.29
CA VAL A 251 -10.31 13.42 3.57
C VAL A 251 -9.86 12.27 4.48
N ILE A 252 -10.76 11.32 4.72
CA ILE A 252 -10.45 10.07 5.41
C ILE A 252 -9.93 9.08 4.38
N SER A 253 -8.68 8.70 4.51
CA SER A 253 -8.09 7.58 3.78
C SER A 253 -8.61 6.26 4.36
N PRO A 254 -8.94 5.29 3.49
CA PRO A 254 -9.44 3.98 3.89
C PRO A 254 -8.43 3.14 4.69
N GLU A 255 -8.87 1.99 5.21
CA GLU A 255 -7.99 0.92 5.68
C GLU A 255 -7.27 0.28 4.49
N CYS A 256 -6.39 1.04 3.83
CA CYS A 256 -5.73 0.59 2.63
C CYS A 256 -4.39 1.30 2.51
N GLY A 257 -3.32 0.53 2.68
CA GLY A 257 -2.00 1.11 2.82
C GLY A 257 -1.49 1.81 1.55
N HIS A 258 -1.83 1.29 0.38
CA HIS A 258 -1.47 1.96 -0.87
C HIS A 258 -2.29 3.24 -1.10
N ALA A 259 -3.57 3.27 -0.72
CA ALA A 259 -4.38 4.49 -0.80
C ALA A 259 -3.84 5.57 0.14
N TYR A 260 -3.52 5.21 1.39
CA TYR A 260 -2.96 6.14 2.37
C TYR A 260 -1.64 6.75 1.89
N GLN A 261 -0.74 5.91 1.38
CA GLN A 261 0.55 6.36 0.87
C GLN A 261 0.41 7.25 -0.36
N ALA A 262 -0.47 6.86 -1.29
CA ALA A 262 -0.74 7.62 -2.51
C ALA A 262 -1.36 8.99 -2.20
N LEU A 263 -2.38 9.04 -1.34
CA LEU A 263 -3.09 10.27 -1.04
C LEU A 263 -2.28 11.18 -0.13
N ARG A 264 -1.81 10.70 1.03
CA ARG A 264 -1.19 11.59 2.04
C ARG A 264 0.23 12.01 1.67
N TRP A 265 1.05 11.06 1.22
CA TRP A 265 2.50 11.27 1.13
C TRP A 265 2.98 11.56 -0.31
N GLU A 266 2.48 10.81 -1.29
CA GLU A 266 2.89 11.01 -2.70
C GLU A 266 2.09 12.09 -3.39
N GLY A 267 0.81 12.20 -3.05
CA GLY A 267 -0.15 12.94 -3.86
C GLY A 267 0.19 14.42 -4.06
N PRO A 268 0.66 15.19 -3.04
CA PRO A 268 1.12 16.57 -3.26
C PRO A 268 2.26 16.68 -4.28
N ASN A 269 3.19 15.72 -4.27
CA ASN A 269 4.29 15.66 -5.24
C ASN A 269 3.79 15.25 -6.64
N LEU A 270 2.82 14.35 -6.71
CA LEU A 270 2.21 13.92 -7.98
C LEU A 270 1.45 15.05 -8.66
N ILE A 271 0.69 15.85 -7.91
CA ILE A 271 -0.10 16.98 -8.46
C ILE A 271 0.66 18.32 -8.46
N GLY A 272 1.84 18.38 -7.86
CA GLY A 272 2.70 19.57 -7.83
C GLY A 272 2.19 20.71 -6.93
N ARG A 273 1.30 20.43 -5.97
CA ARG A 273 0.75 21.42 -5.01
C ARG A 273 0.32 20.77 -3.71
N THR A 274 0.23 21.55 -2.65
CA THR A 274 -0.33 21.12 -1.36
C THR A 274 -1.86 21.01 -1.43
N TYR A 275 -2.44 20.23 -0.52
CA TYR A 275 -3.88 20.15 -0.36
C TYR A 275 -4.42 21.32 0.49
N PRO A 276 -5.63 21.82 0.20
CA PRO A 276 -6.33 22.76 1.07
C PRO A 276 -7.06 22.10 2.25
N PHE A 277 -6.95 20.77 2.38
CA PHE A 277 -7.59 19.94 3.40
C PHE A 277 -6.57 18.97 4.01
N GLU A 278 -6.87 18.44 5.20
CA GLU A 278 -6.07 17.36 5.81
C GLU A 278 -6.42 16.00 5.20
N VAL A 279 -5.42 15.14 4.97
CA VAL A 279 -5.64 13.72 4.69
C VAL A 279 -5.31 12.92 5.95
N VAL A 280 -6.29 12.27 6.56
CA VAL A 280 -6.16 11.48 7.79
C VAL A 280 -6.45 10.01 7.50
N HIS A 281 -5.71 9.07 8.10
CA HIS A 281 -6.12 7.66 8.01
C HIS A 281 -7.30 7.39 8.95
N VAL A 282 -8.20 6.48 8.60
CA VAL A 282 -9.32 6.11 9.47
C VAL A 282 -8.88 5.79 10.91
N ILE A 283 -7.86 4.94 11.09
CA ILE A 283 -7.34 4.60 12.44
C ILE A 283 -6.77 5.81 13.20
N GLU A 284 -6.14 6.76 12.51
CA GLU A 284 -5.65 7.99 13.13
C GLU A 284 -6.83 8.86 13.60
N LEU A 285 -7.91 8.95 12.80
CA LEU A 285 -9.13 9.64 13.19
C LEU A 285 -9.82 8.96 14.38
N LEU A 286 -9.94 7.62 14.37
CA LEU A 286 -10.54 6.87 15.48
C LEU A 286 -9.78 7.11 16.80
N ASP A 287 -8.45 7.12 16.77
CA ASP A 287 -7.65 7.41 17.96
C ASP A 287 -7.78 8.87 18.44
N ARG A 288 -7.93 9.84 17.53
CA ARG A 288 -8.27 11.24 17.89
C ARG A 288 -9.64 11.30 18.58
N LEU A 289 -10.65 10.63 18.02
CA LEU A 289 -12.00 10.57 18.62
C LEU A 289 -12.00 9.88 19.98
N ARG A 290 -11.17 8.85 20.18
CA ARG A 290 -10.93 8.24 21.50
C ARG A 290 -10.34 9.25 22.47
N ALA A 291 -9.29 9.97 22.07
CA ALA A 291 -8.64 10.97 22.92
C ALA A 291 -9.59 12.10 23.31
N ASP A 292 -10.51 12.48 22.42
CA ASP A 292 -11.55 13.49 22.66
C ASP A 292 -12.74 12.96 23.48
N GLY A 293 -12.77 11.67 23.83
CA GLY A 293 -13.88 11.04 24.56
C GLY A 293 -15.16 10.85 23.73
N ARG A 294 -15.07 10.99 22.40
CA ARG A 294 -16.17 10.86 21.43
C ARG A 294 -16.31 9.45 20.87
N LEU A 295 -15.26 8.64 20.98
CA LEU A 295 -15.30 7.19 20.72
C LEU A 295 -15.23 6.45 22.06
N LYS A 296 -16.30 5.74 22.40
CA LYS A 296 -16.42 4.94 23.62
C LYS A 296 -16.82 3.52 23.26
N THR A 297 -16.28 2.57 23.99
CA THR A 297 -16.54 1.14 23.79
C THR A 297 -17.09 0.50 25.06
N LYS A 298 -17.78 -0.62 24.89
CA LYS A 298 -18.33 -1.43 25.96
C LYS A 298 -18.10 -2.91 25.67
N GLY A 299 -17.62 -3.64 26.68
CA GLY A 299 -17.23 -5.05 26.52
C GLY A 299 -15.78 -5.18 26.05
N MET A 300 -15.33 -6.43 25.94
CA MET A 300 -14.00 -6.82 25.47
C MET A 300 -14.13 -8.10 24.65
N ASP A 301 -13.29 -8.23 23.63
CA ASP A 301 -13.00 -9.47 22.93
C ASP A 301 -12.03 -10.29 23.78
N HIS A 302 -12.43 -11.54 24.04
CA HIS A 302 -11.69 -12.49 24.87
C HIS A 302 -10.89 -13.51 24.05
N ALA A 303 -11.08 -13.54 22.72
CA ALA A 303 -10.28 -14.36 21.83
C ALA A 303 -8.79 -13.97 21.97
N LYS A 304 -7.88 -14.87 21.67
CA LYS A 304 -6.46 -14.53 21.62
C LYS A 304 -6.15 -13.74 20.34
N LEU A 305 -5.97 -12.43 20.46
CA LEU A 305 -5.72 -11.55 19.31
C LEU A 305 -4.22 -11.31 19.09
N THR A 306 -3.83 -11.20 17.82
CA THR A 306 -2.58 -10.54 17.40
C THR A 306 -2.88 -9.43 16.40
N PHE A 307 -1.94 -8.52 16.18
CA PHE A 307 -2.05 -7.46 15.19
C PHE A 307 -1.05 -7.64 14.05
N HIS A 308 -1.51 -7.42 12.81
CA HIS A 308 -0.64 -7.31 11.64
C HIS A 308 -0.45 -5.83 11.28
N ASP A 309 0.76 -5.29 11.49
CA ASP A 309 1.11 -3.92 11.09
C ASP A 309 1.30 -3.77 9.57
N PRO A 310 0.40 -3.09 8.83
CA PRO A 310 0.54 -2.94 7.39
C PRO A 310 1.70 -2.00 7.06
N CYS A 311 2.63 -2.46 6.24
CA CYS A 311 3.88 -1.75 5.97
C CYS A 311 3.72 -0.31 5.44
N GLN A 312 2.71 -0.03 4.63
CA GLN A 312 2.49 1.32 4.08
C GLN A 312 1.85 2.29 5.09
N ILE A 313 1.14 1.77 6.10
CA ILE A 313 0.40 2.58 7.09
C ILE A 313 1.25 2.76 8.35
N ASN A 314 1.86 1.67 8.83
CA ASN A 314 2.72 1.68 10.00
C ASN A 314 4.13 2.20 9.66
N ARG A 315 4.92 1.39 8.94
CA ARG A 315 6.35 1.69 8.71
C ARG A 315 6.57 2.94 7.88
N ARG A 316 5.85 3.08 6.78
CA ARG A 316 6.00 4.21 5.84
C ARG A 316 5.01 5.35 6.13
N GLY A 317 3.92 5.05 6.84
CA GLY A 317 2.84 5.99 7.10
C GLY A 317 2.87 6.62 8.49
N GLY A 318 3.62 6.05 9.43
CA GLY A 318 3.82 6.61 10.77
C GLY A 318 2.77 6.23 11.81
N ILE A 319 1.73 5.48 11.44
CA ILE A 319 0.66 5.07 12.37
C ILE A 319 1.10 3.80 13.12
N ASN A 320 1.59 3.99 14.34
CA ASN A 320 2.24 2.92 15.11
C ASN A 320 1.50 2.62 16.42
N HIS A 321 1.28 3.65 17.23
CA HIS A 321 0.73 3.48 18.58
C HIS A 321 -0.80 3.56 18.60
N GLU A 322 -1.38 4.26 17.63
CA GLU A 322 -2.82 4.44 17.43
C GLU A 322 -3.58 3.10 17.42
N PRO A 323 -3.21 2.10 16.60
CA PRO A 323 -3.95 0.83 16.56
C PRO A 323 -3.91 0.09 17.91
N ARG A 324 -2.79 0.16 18.64
CA ARG A 324 -2.65 -0.49 19.96
C ARG A 324 -3.50 0.20 21.02
N ARG A 325 -3.58 1.53 20.99
CA ARG A 325 -4.46 2.28 21.90
C ARG A 325 -5.93 1.95 21.68
N LEU A 326 -6.34 1.75 20.42
CA LEU A 326 -7.69 1.32 20.07
C LEU A 326 -7.95 -0.14 20.46
N LEU A 327 -7.05 -1.05 20.12
CA LEU A 327 -7.14 -2.47 20.50
C LEU A 327 -7.30 -2.65 22.01
N ASN A 328 -6.53 -1.92 22.83
CA ASN A 328 -6.64 -2.00 24.29
C ASN A 328 -7.98 -1.52 24.86
N MET A 329 -8.85 -0.89 24.05
CA MET A 329 -10.22 -0.54 24.47
C MET A 329 -11.20 -1.70 24.31
N VAL A 330 -10.87 -2.70 23.50
CA VAL A 330 -11.79 -3.74 23.02
C VAL A 330 -11.21 -5.15 23.10
N ALA A 331 -9.96 -5.33 23.54
CA ALA A 331 -9.32 -6.63 23.66
C ALA A 331 -8.58 -6.74 25.00
N ASP A 332 -8.81 -7.84 25.72
CA ASP A 332 -8.10 -8.13 26.97
C ASP A 332 -7.04 -9.24 26.84
N ASN A 333 -6.98 -9.91 25.69
CA ASN A 333 -6.03 -10.99 25.39
C ASN A 333 -5.26 -10.73 24.08
N PHE A 334 -4.56 -9.59 24.03
CA PHE A 334 -3.75 -9.17 22.89
C PHE A 334 -2.27 -9.54 23.08
N THR A 335 -1.67 -10.22 22.08
CA THR A 335 -0.25 -10.57 22.03
C THR A 335 0.36 -10.17 20.69
N GLU A 336 1.51 -9.48 20.72
CA GLU A 336 2.25 -9.10 19.52
C GLU A 336 3.06 -10.29 18.96
N THR A 337 3.23 -10.32 17.63
CA THR A 337 4.25 -11.19 17.03
C THR A 337 5.65 -10.65 17.27
N GLU A 338 6.69 -11.49 17.10
CA GLU A 338 8.07 -11.02 16.96
C GLU A 338 8.17 -9.92 15.89
N ASP A 339 9.12 -9.00 16.02
CA ASP A 339 9.33 -7.87 15.09
C ASP A 339 8.11 -6.96 14.84
N ALA A 340 7.06 -6.99 15.67
CA ALA A 340 5.87 -6.15 15.48
C ALA A 340 6.17 -4.64 15.38
N GLY A 341 5.19 -3.88 14.90
CA GLY A 341 5.31 -2.45 14.66
C GLY A 341 6.14 -2.14 13.41
N THR A 342 7.02 -1.15 13.51
CA THR A 342 7.78 -0.62 12.36
C THR A 342 8.65 -1.67 11.67
N MET A 343 9.06 -2.74 12.36
CA MET A 343 9.89 -3.81 11.78
C MET A 343 9.11 -5.05 11.30
N ASN A 344 7.76 -5.03 11.35
CA ASN A 344 6.91 -6.18 11.03
C ASN A 344 7.19 -6.74 9.63
N TRP A 345 7.11 -8.05 9.47
CA TRP A 345 7.26 -8.67 8.16
C TRP A 345 6.05 -8.37 7.26
N CYS A 346 6.31 -8.19 5.97
CA CYS A 346 5.26 -7.91 4.99
C CYS A 346 4.34 -9.13 4.83
N CYS A 347 3.05 -8.93 4.57
CA CYS A 347 2.12 -10.00 4.19
C CYS A 347 2.46 -10.67 2.84
N GLY A 348 3.35 -10.07 2.03
CA GLY A 348 3.78 -10.62 0.75
C GLY A 348 3.03 -10.09 -0.48
N GLY A 349 1.89 -9.41 -0.32
CA GLY A 349 1.07 -8.99 -1.48
C GLY A 349 1.22 -7.53 -1.93
N GLY A 350 1.82 -6.65 -1.11
CA GLY A 350 1.89 -5.21 -1.42
C GLY A 350 2.56 -4.87 -2.76
N GLY A 351 2.46 -3.62 -3.20
CA GLY A 351 3.13 -3.17 -4.43
C GLY A 351 2.68 -3.90 -5.70
N GLY A 352 1.47 -4.45 -5.73
CA GLY A 352 0.96 -5.18 -6.89
C GLY A 352 1.40 -6.65 -6.96
N VAL A 353 2.26 -7.14 -6.06
CA VAL A 353 2.70 -8.55 -6.04
C VAL A 353 1.50 -9.50 -5.96
N GLY A 354 0.56 -9.23 -5.07
CA GLY A 354 -0.63 -10.06 -4.89
C GLY A 354 -1.63 -9.99 -6.05
N SER A 355 -1.42 -9.09 -7.02
CA SER A 355 -2.25 -9.00 -8.23
C SER A 355 -1.64 -9.71 -9.44
N ASN A 356 -0.39 -10.19 -9.32
CA ASN A 356 0.30 -10.91 -10.38
C ASN A 356 0.17 -12.40 -10.13
N GLU A 357 -0.46 -13.13 -11.06
CA GLU A 357 -0.64 -14.58 -10.91
C GLU A 357 0.71 -15.30 -10.85
N SER A 358 1.68 -14.84 -11.66
CA SER A 358 3.07 -15.35 -11.69
C SER A 358 3.79 -15.27 -10.34
N ALA A 359 3.39 -14.34 -9.46
CA ALA A 359 4.02 -14.14 -8.17
C ALA A 359 3.47 -15.06 -7.07
N THR A 360 2.40 -15.82 -7.32
CA THR A 360 1.65 -16.55 -6.29
C THR A 360 2.53 -17.51 -5.49
N GLU A 361 3.26 -18.40 -6.16
CA GLU A 361 4.15 -19.37 -5.49
C GLU A 361 5.26 -18.68 -4.68
N LEU A 362 5.89 -17.66 -5.28
CA LEU A 362 6.94 -16.90 -4.61
C LEU A 362 6.41 -16.12 -3.40
N ARG A 363 5.20 -15.56 -3.49
CA ARG A 363 4.50 -14.88 -2.39
C ARG A 363 4.16 -15.86 -1.27
N LEU A 364 3.63 -17.04 -1.59
CA LEU A 364 3.31 -18.07 -0.59
C LEU A 364 4.58 -18.58 0.10
N GLN A 365 5.67 -18.79 -0.64
CA GLN A 365 6.97 -19.10 -0.05
C GLN A 365 7.45 -17.97 0.88
N ALA A 366 7.36 -16.71 0.44
CA ALA A 366 7.69 -15.54 1.25
C ALA A 366 6.81 -15.43 2.51
N PHE A 367 5.56 -15.87 2.45
CA PHE A 367 4.63 -15.87 3.59
C PHE A 367 5.05 -16.80 4.73
N GLN A 368 5.91 -17.79 4.48
CA GLN A 368 6.44 -18.71 5.51
C GLN A 368 7.01 -17.96 6.73
N ARG A 369 7.55 -16.75 6.54
CA ARG A 369 7.97 -15.88 7.66
C ARG A 369 6.79 -15.50 8.56
N LYS A 370 5.67 -15.02 8.00
CA LYS A 370 4.47 -14.64 8.74
C LYS A 370 3.80 -15.86 9.35
N LYS A 371 3.74 -16.97 8.62
CA LYS A 371 3.27 -18.26 9.14
C LYS A 371 3.96 -18.63 10.45
N ARG A 372 5.30 -18.63 10.48
CA ARG A 372 6.07 -18.94 11.71
C ARG A 372 5.77 -17.97 12.86
N GLN A 373 5.54 -16.68 12.56
CA GLN A 373 5.15 -15.70 13.58
C GLN A 373 3.77 -16.00 14.17
N PHE A 374 2.80 -16.36 13.31
CA PHE A 374 1.46 -16.71 13.75
C PHE A 374 1.42 -18.05 14.49
N GLU A 375 2.19 -19.05 14.07
CA GLU A 375 2.32 -20.32 14.80
C GLU A 375 2.93 -20.13 16.20
N ALA A 376 3.90 -19.21 16.36
CA ALA A 376 4.51 -18.93 17.65
C ALA A 376 3.53 -18.25 18.63
N VAL A 377 2.64 -17.40 18.13
CA VAL A 377 1.62 -16.74 18.95
C VAL A 377 0.37 -17.60 19.10
N ALA A 378 0.03 -18.42 18.11
CA ALA A 378 -1.22 -19.16 17.99
C ALA A 378 -2.46 -18.29 18.31
N PRO A 379 -2.69 -17.20 17.56
CA PRO A 379 -3.86 -16.35 17.76
C PRO A 379 -5.12 -17.06 17.23
N GLU A 380 -6.26 -16.77 17.84
CA GLU A 380 -7.58 -17.11 17.29
C GLU A 380 -8.01 -16.09 16.24
N LYS A 381 -7.54 -14.83 16.37
CA LYS A 381 -7.87 -13.72 15.49
C LYS A 381 -6.66 -12.83 15.19
N ILE A 382 -6.47 -12.48 13.92
CA ILE A 382 -5.51 -11.49 13.44
C ILE A 382 -6.26 -10.21 13.09
N VAL A 383 -5.95 -9.12 13.78
CA VAL A 383 -6.50 -7.80 13.46
C VAL A 383 -5.51 -7.04 12.58
N THR A 384 -6.01 -6.31 11.57
CA THR A 384 -5.20 -5.47 10.69
C THR A 384 -5.91 -4.14 10.44
N MET A 385 -5.20 -3.15 9.89
CA MET A 385 -5.80 -1.87 9.45
C MET A 385 -5.61 -1.64 7.95
N CYS A 386 -5.58 -2.72 7.18
CA CYS A 386 -5.41 -2.69 5.74
C CYS A 386 -6.19 -3.85 5.10
N ALA A 387 -7.28 -3.54 4.42
CA ALA A 387 -8.13 -4.45 3.67
C ALA A 387 -7.35 -5.28 2.63
N TYR A 388 -6.30 -4.72 2.03
CA TYR A 388 -5.46 -5.51 1.13
C TYR A 388 -4.50 -6.45 1.87
N CYS A 389 -4.06 -6.10 3.09
CA CYS A 389 -3.34 -7.06 3.93
C CYS A 389 -4.29 -8.14 4.45
N HIS A 390 -5.54 -7.78 4.79
CA HIS A 390 -6.60 -8.71 5.16
C HIS A 390 -6.75 -9.79 4.10
N HIS A 391 -7.02 -9.40 2.85
CA HIS A 391 -7.15 -10.31 1.72
C HIS A 391 -5.95 -11.24 1.55
N ILE A 392 -4.74 -10.71 1.58
CA ILE A 392 -3.53 -11.51 1.40
C ILE A 392 -3.28 -12.45 2.59
N LEU A 393 -3.66 -12.06 3.80
CA LEU A 393 -3.59 -12.91 4.98
C LEU A 393 -4.57 -14.07 4.85
N GLU A 394 -5.85 -13.81 4.51
CA GLU A 394 -6.86 -14.86 4.32
C GLU A 394 -6.43 -15.89 3.28
N GLU A 395 -6.02 -15.45 2.08
CA GLU A 395 -5.56 -16.37 1.03
C GLU A 395 -4.38 -17.24 1.49
N SER A 396 -3.45 -16.63 2.23
CA SER A 396 -2.24 -17.35 2.66
C SER A 396 -2.54 -18.30 3.82
N LEU A 397 -3.44 -17.93 4.73
CA LEU A 397 -3.89 -18.78 5.83
C LEU A 397 -4.67 -19.98 5.29
N GLU A 398 -5.56 -19.77 4.31
CA GLU A 398 -6.28 -20.83 3.61
C GLU A 398 -5.30 -21.80 2.92
N HIS A 399 -4.30 -21.30 2.19
CA HIS A 399 -3.29 -22.14 1.54
C HIS A 399 -2.51 -23.03 2.52
N TYR A 400 -2.30 -22.55 3.76
CA TYR A 400 -1.56 -23.28 4.79
C TYR A 400 -2.46 -24.02 5.79
N ASP A 401 -3.77 -24.14 5.51
CA ASP A 401 -4.76 -24.78 6.39
C ASP A 401 -4.74 -24.22 7.82
N MET A 402 -4.53 -22.90 7.96
CA MET A 402 -4.50 -22.21 9.26
C MET A 402 -5.87 -21.60 9.56
N ASP A 403 -6.61 -22.20 10.48
CA ASP A 403 -7.91 -21.72 10.95
C ASP A 403 -7.73 -20.54 11.92
N ILE A 404 -7.53 -19.34 11.38
CA ILE A 404 -7.37 -18.08 12.12
C ILE A 404 -8.22 -17.01 11.45
N GLU A 405 -9.11 -16.36 12.21
CA GLU A 405 -9.95 -15.28 11.71
C GLU A 405 -9.09 -14.04 11.39
N VAL A 406 -9.41 -13.33 10.31
CA VAL A 406 -8.81 -12.02 10.00
C VAL A 406 -9.90 -10.95 10.05
N GLN A 407 -9.64 -9.84 10.75
CA GLN A 407 -10.63 -8.77 10.94
C GLN A 407 -9.99 -7.38 10.80
N GLY A 408 -10.72 -6.43 10.21
CA GLY A 408 -10.33 -5.01 10.19
C GLY A 408 -10.51 -4.35 11.55
N LEU A 409 -9.60 -3.45 11.90
CA LEU A 409 -9.63 -2.77 13.20
C LEU A 409 -10.84 -1.84 13.32
N THR A 410 -11.25 -1.15 12.24
CA THR A 410 -12.44 -0.29 12.26
C THR A 410 -13.72 -1.09 12.54
N GLU A 411 -13.82 -2.29 12.00
CA GLU A 411 -14.98 -3.19 12.21
C GLU A 411 -15.00 -3.68 13.66
N LEU A 412 -13.86 -4.16 14.17
CA LEU A 412 -13.73 -4.56 15.57
C LEU A 412 -14.10 -3.41 16.52
N MET A 413 -13.68 -2.19 16.23
CA MET A 413 -14.08 -1.03 17.05
C MET A 413 -15.59 -0.75 17.01
N ALA A 414 -16.25 -1.02 15.89
CA ALA A 414 -17.70 -0.84 15.75
C ALA A 414 -18.52 -1.93 16.47
N GLU A 415 -18.00 -3.16 16.55
CA GLU A 415 -18.64 -4.26 17.30
C GLU A 415 -18.80 -3.93 18.78
N TYR A 416 -17.78 -3.30 19.38
CA TYR A 416 -17.77 -2.91 20.78
C TYR A 416 -18.18 -1.45 21.02
N LEU A 417 -18.72 -0.75 20.00
CA LEU A 417 -19.15 0.64 20.15
C LEU A 417 -20.26 0.74 21.21
N GLU A 418 -20.13 1.67 22.15
CA GLU A 418 -21.13 1.87 23.21
C GLU A 418 -22.46 2.37 22.62
N ASP A 419 -23.57 1.67 22.94
CA ASP A 419 -24.93 2.10 22.58
C ASP A 419 -25.29 3.47 23.19
N ALA A 420 -26.31 4.13 22.64
CA ALA A 420 -26.78 5.44 23.10
C ALA A 420 -27.44 5.40 24.48
#